data_AF-A0AAD8Y5N4-F1
#
_entry.id   AF-A0AAD8Y5N4-F1
#
_cell.length_a   1.000
_cell.length_b   1.000
_cell.length_c   1.000
_cell.angle_alpha   90.00
_cell.angle_beta   90.00
_cell.angle_gamma   90.00
#
_symmetry.space_group_name_H-M   'P 1'
#
loop_
_entity.id
_entity.type
_entity.pdbx_description
1 polymer ?
#
loop_
_entity_poly.entity_id
_entity_poly.type
_entity_poly.pdbx_seq_one_letter_code
_entity_poly.pdbx_strand_id
1 'polypeptide(L)'
;MELKAQQRIRAQQQHFKDEAKKRIMRVCKQAMSMLDDACDQIGKRFLSDRLPPELLEPERVLTKEAFANNAANYHDAAKKIWPNTLCRLARPGIARLVIEESQAVLYHCNDNSRVYHGTPLSPMEFEIDDAPAIEQLLTTVEPRYSSFVFANESLSFNESLSFNESLPSILNV
;
A
#
# COMPACT_ATOMS: atom_id res chain seq x y z
N MET A 1 -44.85 49.59 9.30
CA MET A 1 -43.50 49.37 9.89
C MET A 1 -43.09 47.90 9.83
N GLU A 2 -44.03 46.96 10.07
CA GLU A 2 -43.77 45.51 10.12
C GLU A 2 -43.22 44.88 8.83
N LEU A 3 -43.69 45.30 7.65
CA LEU A 3 -43.20 44.77 6.36
C LEU A 3 -41.69 44.98 6.16
N LYS A 4 -41.15 46.12 6.59
CA LYS A 4 -39.71 46.42 6.54
C LYS A 4 -38.92 45.57 7.54
N ALA A 5 -39.50 45.28 8.70
CA ALA A 5 -38.88 44.40 9.70
C ALA A 5 -38.83 42.94 9.21
N GLN A 6 -39.90 42.44 8.60
CA GLN A 6 -39.93 41.10 7.99
C GLN A 6 -38.95 40.96 6.82
N GLN A 7 -38.81 42.00 5.99
CA GLN A 7 -37.81 42.01 4.91
C GLN A 7 -36.37 41.96 5.44
N ARG A 8 -36.08 42.69 6.53
CA ARG A 8 -34.77 42.64 7.21
C ARG A 8 -34.45 41.27 7.78
N ILE A 9 -35.41 40.61 8.43
CA ILE A 9 -35.24 39.27 8.98
C ILE A 9 -34.95 38.27 7.85
N ARG A 10 -35.69 38.31 6.74
CA ARG A 10 -35.43 37.44 5.58
C ARG A 10 -34.05 37.68 4.97
N ALA A 11 -33.62 38.94 4.86
CA ALA A 11 -32.30 39.28 4.36
C ALA A 11 -31.18 38.76 5.28
N GLN A 12 -31.34 38.87 6.60
CA GLN A 12 -30.39 38.32 7.58
C GLN A 12 -30.34 36.79 7.54
N GLN A 13 -31.49 36.13 7.42
CA GLN A 13 -31.56 34.67 7.25
C GLN A 13 -30.86 34.23 5.97
N GLN A 14 -31.05 34.96 4.87
CA GLN A 14 -30.38 34.65 3.60
C GLN A 14 -28.88 34.85 3.71
N HIS A 15 -28.44 35.97 4.27
CA HIS A 15 -27.02 36.25 4.53
C HIS A 15 -26.38 35.14 5.38
N PHE A 16 -27.05 34.71 6.45
CA PHE A 16 -26.58 33.61 7.29
C PHE A 16 -26.47 32.29 6.52
N LYS A 17 -27.48 31.95 5.70
CA LYS A 17 -27.44 30.74 4.84
C LYS A 17 -26.27 30.78 3.87
N ASP A 18 -26.03 31.91 3.23
CA ASP A 18 -24.95 32.08 2.25
C ASP A 18 -23.58 31.99 2.93
N GLU A 19 -23.43 32.61 4.10
CA GLU A 19 -22.21 32.55 4.90
C GLU A 19 -21.94 31.14 5.45
N ALA A 20 -22.95 30.48 6.00
CA ALA A 20 -22.87 29.10 6.48
C ALA A 20 -22.49 28.15 5.35
N LYS A 21 -23.14 28.26 4.19
CA LYS A 21 -22.79 27.49 2.99
C LYS A 21 -21.34 27.70 2.60
N LYS A 22 -20.86 28.95 2.56
CA LYS A 22 -19.46 29.28 2.23
C LYS A 22 -18.47 28.64 3.20
N ARG A 23 -18.76 28.70 4.51
CA ARG A 23 -17.92 28.11 5.55
C ARG A 23 -17.92 26.58 5.48
N ILE A 24 -19.09 25.95 5.33
CA ILE A 24 -19.22 24.49 5.17
C ILE A 24 -18.47 24.02 3.92
N MET A 25 -18.66 24.67 2.78
CA MET A 25 -17.94 24.30 1.54
C MET A 25 -16.42 24.37 1.70
N ARG A 26 -15.90 25.35 2.46
CA ARG A 26 -14.47 25.43 2.75
C ARG A 26 -13.99 24.21 3.55
N VAL A 27 -14.72 23.83 4.60
CA VAL A 27 -14.40 22.65 5.43
C VAL A 27 -14.50 21.37 4.59
N CYS A 28 -15.57 21.20 3.81
CA CYS A 28 -15.72 20.05 2.92
C CYS A 28 -14.58 19.95 1.92
N LYS A 29 -14.14 21.06 1.32
CA LYS A 29 -13.02 21.06 0.38
C LYS A 29 -11.72 20.57 1.02
N GLN A 30 -11.45 20.99 2.25
CA GLN A 30 -10.28 20.52 3.01
C GLN A 30 -10.43 19.06 3.44
N ALA A 31 -11.62 18.62 3.84
CA ALA A 31 -11.87 17.22 4.18
C ALA A 31 -11.67 16.31 2.96
N MET A 32 -12.09 16.75 1.78
CA MET A 32 -11.93 15.98 0.53
C MET A 32 -10.46 15.81 0.13
N SER A 33 -9.58 16.76 0.45
CA SER A 33 -8.14 16.60 0.19
C SER A 33 -7.45 15.61 1.14
N MET A 34 -8.06 15.28 2.27
CA MET A 34 -7.54 14.32 3.26
C MET A 34 -8.19 12.94 3.14
N LEU A 35 -9.04 12.74 2.13
CA LEU A 35 -9.84 11.54 1.99
C LEU A 35 -8.97 10.32 1.67
N ASP A 36 -8.00 10.49 0.77
CA ASP A 36 -7.08 9.42 0.37
C ASP A 36 -6.20 8.98 1.55
N ASP A 37 -5.63 9.94 2.28
CA ASP A 37 -4.86 9.67 3.51
C ASP A 37 -5.70 8.89 4.52
N ALA A 38 -6.96 9.29 4.73
CA ALA A 38 -7.86 8.59 5.64
C ALA A 38 -8.16 7.17 5.15
N CYS A 39 -8.35 6.97 3.84
CA CYS A 39 -8.53 5.66 3.23
C CYS A 39 -7.29 4.77 3.43
N ASP A 40 -6.09 5.30 3.29
CA ASP A 40 -4.85 4.56 3.51
C ASP A 40 -4.66 4.18 4.97
N GLN A 41 -5.00 5.07 5.91
CA GLN A 41 -4.97 4.74 7.34
C GLN A 41 -5.98 3.64 7.69
N ILE A 42 -7.16 3.64 7.08
CA ILE A 42 -8.13 2.53 7.23
C ILE A 42 -7.57 1.25 6.61
N GLY A 43 -6.93 1.34 5.43
CA GLY A 43 -6.29 0.21 4.76
C GLY A 43 -5.17 -0.42 5.60
N LYS A 44 -4.32 0.40 6.23
CA LYS A 44 -3.27 -0.03 7.15
C LYS A 44 -3.85 -0.78 8.35
N ARG A 45 -4.89 -0.23 8.98
CA ARG A 45 -5.60 -0.90 10.08
C ARG A 45 -6.18 -2.24 9.65
N PHE A 46 -6.83 -2.26 8.49
CA PHE A 46 -7.36 -3.50 7.91
C PHE A 46 -6.26 -4.55 7.74
N LEU A 47 -5.08 -4.17 7.23
CA LEU A 47 -3.95 -5.10 7.12
C LEU A 47 -3.42 -5.58 8.47
N SER A 48 -3.40 -4.75 9.52
CA SER A 48 -2.98 -5.18 10.87
C SER A 48 -3.93 -6.20 11.49
N ASP A 49 -5.24 -6.09 11.19
CA ASP A 49 -6.24 -6.99 11.74
C ASP A 49 -6.33 -8.32 10.97
N ARG A 50 -5.72 -8.42 9.78
CA ARG A 50 -5.78 -9.63 8.95
C ARG A 50 -4.87 -10.73 9.49
N LEU A 51 -5.34 -11.96 9.36
CA LEU A 51 -4.50 -13.14 9.49
C LEU A 51 -3.50 -13.22 8.32
N PRO A 52 -2.34 -13.86 8.53
CA PRO A 52 -1.43 -14.17 7.44
C PRO A 52 -2.13 -15.04 6.39
N PRO A 53 -1.89 -14.79 5.09
CA PRO A 53 -2.55 -15.52 4.02
C PRO A 53 -2.10 -16.98 4.01
N GLU A 54 -3.05 -17.90 3.84
CA GLU A 54 -2.72 -19.31 3.59
C GLU A 54 -2.46 -19.51 2.09
N LEU A 55 -1.21 -19.83 1.76
CA LEU A 55 -0.78 -20.14 0.41
C LEU A 55 -1.16 -21.58 0.05
N LEU A 56 -1.73 -21.76 -1.14
CA LEU A 56 -1.96 -23.08 -1.71
C LEU A 56 -0.62 -23.70 -2.14
N GLU A 57 -0.52 -25.02 -2.20
CA GLU A 57 0.70 -25.71 -2.64
C GLU A 57 1.30 -25.21 -3.97
N PRO A 58 0.55 -24.98 -5.06
CA PRO A 58 1.12 -24.41 -6.29
C PRO A 58 1.65 -22.98 -6.12
N GLU A 59 1.11 -22.21 -5.17
CA GLU A 59 1.60 -20.86 -4.84
C GLU A 59 2.85 -20.93 -3.97
N ARG A 60 2.84 -21.83 -2.97
CA ARG A 60 3.93 -22.04 -2.02
C ARG A 60 5.24 -22.37 -2.74
N VAL A 61 5.19 -23.24 -3.76
CA VAL A 61 6.37 -23.65 -4.57
C VAL A 61 7.04 -22.46 -5.28
N LEU A 62 6.28 -21.41 -5.58
CA LEU A 62 6.78 -20.19 -6.25
C LEU A 62 7.22 -19.10 -5.26
N THR A 63 7.13 -19.37 -3.96
CA THR A 63 7.51 -18.43 -2.89
C THR A 63 8.72 -18.93 -2.12
N LYS A 64 9.39 -18.01 -1.41
CA LYS A 64 10.65 -18.27 -0.69
C LYS A 64 10.57 -19.37 0.36
N GLU A 65 9.38 -19.61 0.91
CA GLU A 65 9.12 -20.69 1.84
C GLU A 65 9.43 -22.07 1.24
N ALA A 66 9.11 -22.31 -0.03
CA ALA A 66 9.44 -23.58 -0.68
C ALA A 66 10.93 -23.74 -0.98
N PHE A 67 11.64 -22.64 -1.23
CA PHE A 67 13.08 -22.64 -1.48
C PHE A 67 13.88 -22.91 -0.19
N ALA A 68 13.42 -22.38 0.95
CA ALA A 68 14.07 -22.61 2.25
C ALA A 68 14.02 -24.08 2.69
N ASN A 69 12.91 -24.77 2.41
CA ASN A 69 12.72 -26.17 2.80
C ASN A 69 13.49 -27.18 1.92
N ASN A 70 13.99 -26.76 0.75
CA ASN A 70 14.72 -27.61 -0.21
C ASN A 70 16.19 -27.18 -0.39
N ALA A 71 16.78 -26.55 0.63
CA ALA A 71 18.10 -25.91 0.59
C ALA A 71 19.26 -26.82 0.13
N ALA A 72 19.12 -28.15 0.20
CA ALA A 72 20.15 -29.09 -0.23
C ALA A 72 20.24 -29.27 -1.76
N ASN A 73 19.20 -28.94 -2.54
CA ASN A 73 19.11 -29.29 -3.97
C ASN A 73 18.97 -28.10 -4.93
N TYR A 74 18.99 -26.86 -4.43
CA TYR A 74 18.71 -25.69 -5.25
C TYR A 74 19.92 -24.76 -5.37
N HIS A 75 20.40 -24.57 -6.60
CA HIS A 75 21.53 -23.71 -6.93
C HIS A 75 21.25 -22.24 -6.56
N ASP A 76 22.28 -21.55 -6.06
CA ASP A 76 22.27 -20.14 -5.65
C ASP A 76 21.69 -19.17 -6.71
N ALA A 77 21.73 -19.55 -7.98
CA ALA A 77 21.13 -18.82 -9.10
C ALA A 77 19.61 -18.61 -8.98
N ALA A 78 18.89 -19.50 -8.27
CA ALA A 78 17.44 -19.38 -8.07
C ALA A 78 17.05 -18.38 -6.98
N LYS A 79 18.01 -17.87 -6.19
CA LYS A 79 17.75 -16.83 -5.20
C LYS A 79 17.75 -15.43 -5.81
N LYS A 80 18.28 -15.28 -7.03
CA LYS A 80 18.48 -13.99 -7.68
C LYS A 80 17.34 -13.65 -8.62
N ILE A 81 16.87 -12.42 -8.47
CA ILE A 81 15.85 -11.79 -9.30
C ILE A 81 16.53 -11.26 -10.57
N TRP A 82 16.14 -11.73 -11.77
CA TRP A 82 16.65 -11.20 -13.04
C TRP A 82 15.65 -10.24 -13.70
N PRO A 83 16.10 -9.32 -14.58
CA PRO A 83 15.19 -8.37 -15.24
C PRO A 83 14.14 -9.02 -16.15
N ASN A 84 14.42 -10.21 -16.67
CA ASN A 84 13.51 -10.97 -17.54
C ASN A 84 12.57 -11.90 -16.75
N THR A 85 12.74 -11.95 -15.44
CA THR A 85 11.88 -12.74 -14.60
C THR A 85 10.51 -12.10 -14.47
N LEU A 86 9.48 -12.93 -14.55
CA LEU A 86 8.12 -12.53 -14.30
C LEU A 86 7.82 -12.59 -12.79
N CYS A 87 7.12 -11.59 -12.26
CA CYS A 87 6.69 -11.62 -10.87
C CYS A 87 5.23 -11.16 -10.74
N ARG A 88 4.58 -11.62 -9.67
CA ARG A 88 3.22 -11.23 -9.30
C ARG A 88 3.11 -11.24 -7.79
N LEU A 89 2.10 -10.57 -7.23
CA LEU A 89 1.77 -10.75 -5.83
C LEU A 89 1.32 -12.19 -5.57
N ALA A 90 1.73 -12.72 -4.41
CA ALA A 90 1.34 -14.06 -3.97
C ALA A 90 -0.20 -14.17 -3.98
N ARG A 91 -0.88 -13.17 -3.41
CA ARG A 91 -2.33 -13.02 -3.42
C ARG A 91 -2.71 -11.54 -3.59
N PRO A 92 -3.88 -11.24 -4.21
CA PRO A 92 -4.36 -9.87 -4.30
C PRO A 92 -4.73 -9.32 -2.91
N GLY A 93 -4.44 -8.05 -2.68
CA GLY A 93 -4.81 -7.35 -1.44
C GLY A 93 -4.06 -7.79 -0.18
N ILE A 94 -2.86 -8.37 -0.33
CA ILE A 94 -1.96 -8.71 0.81
C ILE A 94 -1.14 -7.53 1.31
N ALA A 95 -1.04 -6.47 0.50
CA ALA A 95 -0.22 -5.30 0.78
C ALA A 95 -0.92 -4.00 0.34
N ARG A 96 -0.49 -2.89 0.94
CA ARG A 96 -0.99 -1.54 0.67
C ARG A 96 0.19 -0.58 0.65
N LEU A 97 0.31 0.17 -0.44
CA LEU A 97 1.27 1.26 -0.57
C LEU A 97 0.68 2.54 0.03
N VAL A 98 1.47 3.26 0.81
CA VAL A 98 1.13 4.56 1.42
C VAL A 98 2.33 5.49 1.25
N ILE A 99 2.08 6.75 0.91
CA ILE A 99 3.13 7.77 0.83
C ILE A 99 3.18 8.50 2.17
N GLU A 100 4.27 8.33 2.92
CA GLU A 100 4.51 8.99 4.21
C GLU A 100 5.77 9.85 4.08
N GLU A 101 5.70 11.14 4.39
CA GLU A 101 6.88 12.05 4.44
C GLU A 101 7.79 12.06 3.19
N SER A 102 7.23 11.83 1.99
CA SER A 102 7.95 11.71 0.71
C SER A 102 8.70 10.38 0.51
N GLN A 103 8.36 9.36 1.29
CA GLN A 103 8.81 7.99 1.11
C GLN A 103 7.63 7.08 0.77
N ALA A 104 7.91 6.04 0.00
CA ALA A 104 6.93 5.03 -0.37
C ALA A 104 6.99 3.90 0.66
N VAL A 105 5.95 3.76 1.49
CA VAL A 105 5.88 2.75 2.55
C VAL A 105 4.88 1.67 2.18
N LEU A 106 5.36 0.42 2.09
CA LEU A 106 4.54 -0.75 1.80
C LEU A 106 4.25 -1.53 3.07
N TYR A 107 2.97 -1.61 3.44
CA TYR A 107 2.49 -2.45 4.54
C TYR A 107 1.98 -3.78 3.99
N HIS A 108 2.25 -4.90 4.66
CA HIS A 108 1.81 -6.23 4.25
C HIS A 108 1.33 -7.06 5.44
N CYS A 109 0.45 -8.03 5.20
CA CYS A 109 -0.07 -8.94 6.24
C CYS A 109 0.61 -10.32 6.24
N ASN A 110 1.67 -10.52 5.47
CA ASN A 110 2.33 -11.84 5.34
C ASN A 110 2.95 -12.34 6.65
N ASP A 111 3.53 -11.42 7.43
CA ASP A 111 4.24 -11.76 8.67
C ASP A 111 3.36 -11.56 9.90
N ASN A 112 2.05 -11.36 9.71
CA ASN A 112 1.13 -11.17 10.82
C ASN A 112 1.07 -12.45 11.66
N SER A 113 1.00 -12.26 12.98
CA SER A 113 0.74 -13.37 13.89
C SER A 113 -0.68 -13.91 13.69
N ARG A 114 -0.87 -15.20 13.97
CA ARG A 114 -2.21 -15.81 14.10
C ARG A 114 -2.92 -15.36 15.39
N VAL A 115 -2.19 -14.73 16.30
CA VAL A 115 -2.71 -14.07 17.50
C VAL A 115 -3.03 -12.62 17.15
N TYR A 116 -4.24 -12.17 17.51
CA TYR A 116 -4.69 -10.81 17.25
C TYR A 116 -3.73 -9.77 17.84
N HIS A 117 -3.23 -8.86 17.00
CA HIS A 117 -2.18 -7.86 17.34
C HIS A 117 -0.93 -8.44 18.03
N GLY A 118 -0.60 -9.70 17.76
CA GLY A 118 0.57 -10.35 18.36
C GLY A 118 1.91 -9.80 17.83
N THR A 119 1.92 -9.26 16.62
CA THR A 119 3.11 -8.70 15.96
C THR A 119 2.71 -7.38 15.29
N PRO A 120 3.49 -6.29 15.46
CA PRO A 120 3.23 -5.04 14.75
C PRO A 120 3.44 -5.23 13.24
N LEU A 121 2.71 -4.46 12.43
CA LEU A 121 2.94 -4.42 10.98
C LEU A 121 4.38 -4.01 10.69
N SER A 122 5.05 -4.76 9.81
CA SER A 122 6.38 -4.43 9.33
C SER A 122 6.28 -3.43 8.17
N PRO A 123 6.75 -2.18 8.34
CA PRO A 123 6.86 -1.25 7.22
C PRO A 123 8.05 -1.64 6.32
N MET A 124 7.85 -1.60 5.01
CA MET A 124 8.94 -1.65 4.04
C MET A 124 9.05 -0.29 3.36
N GLU A 125 10.18 0.38 3.53
CA GLU A 125 10.43 1.70 2.98
C GLU A 125 11.13 1.60 1.63
N PHE A 126 10.65 2.39 0.67
CA PHE A 126 11.19 2.51 -0.68
C PHE A 126 11.36 3.99 -1.04
N GLU A 127 12.20 4.24 -2.04
CA GLU A 127 12.31 5.56 -2.64
C GLU A 127 11.02 5.90 -3.41
N ILE A 128 10.68 7.19 -3.47
CA ILE A 128 9.44 7.64 -4.12
C ILE A 128 9.42 7.33 -5.62
N ASP A 129 10.59 7.22 -6.24
CA ASP A 129 10.75 6.90 -7.65
C ASP A 129 10.35 5.44 -7.96
N ASP A 130 10.36 4.55 -6.96
CA ASP A 130 9.91 3.15 -7.09
C ASP A 130 8.39 3.00 -6.92
N ALA A 131 7.69 4.01 -6.38
CA ALA A 131 6.26 3.93 -6.10
C ALA A 131 5.39 3.53 -7.31
N PRO A 132 5.62 4.04 -8.54
CA PRO A 132 4.84 3.63 -9.72
C PRO A 132 5.00 2.15 -10.06
N ALA A 133 6.20 1.59 -9.89
CA ALA A 133 6.46 0.17 -10.16
C ALA A 133 5.73 -0.73 -9.16
N ILE A 134 5.72 -0.31 -7.88
CA ILE A 134 5.01 -1.01 -6.81
C ILE A 134 3.48 -0.91 -7.01
N GLU A 135 2.97 0.25 -7.40
CA GLU A 135 1.55 0.43 -7.72
C GLU A 135 1.11 -0.45 -8.89
N GLN A 136 1.94 -0.57 -9.92
CA GLN A 136 1.68 -1.47 -11.05
C GLN A 136 1.59 -2.93 -10.58
N LEU A 137 2.47 -3.36 -9.68
CA LEU A 137 2.43 -4.71 -9.09
C LEU A 137 1.16 -4.94 -8.26
N LEU A 138 0.69 -3.94 -7.51
CA LEU A 138 -0.51 -4.02 -6.67
C LEU A 138 -1.82 -4.03 -7.47
N THR A 139 -1.86 -3.30 -8.58
CA THR A 139 -3.04 -3.15 -9.44
C THR A 139 -3.16 -4.25 -10.50
N THR A 140 -2.11 -5.04 -10.72
CA THR A 140 -2.16 -6.20 -11.61
C THR A 140 -2.93 -7.35 -10.93
N VAL A 141 -4.26 -7.37 -11.11
CA VAL A 141 -5.18 -8.30 -10.42
C VAL A 141 -5.48 -9.59 -11.21
N GLU A 142 -5.19 -9.61 -12.52
CA GLU A 142 -5.41 -10.80 -13.36
C GLU A 142 -4.27 -11.83 -13.17
N PRO A 143 -4.52 -13.13 -13.40
CA PRO A 143 -3.49 -14.18 -13.39
C PRO A 143 -2.58 -14.09 -14.63
N ARG A 144 -2.19 -12.88 -15.01
CA ARG A 144 -1.17 -12.60 -16.02
C ARG A 144 0.10 -12.22 -15.30
N TYR A 145 1.13 -13.02 -15.54
CA TYR A 145 2.50 -12.66 -15.23
C TYR A 145 2.87 -11.39 -16.01
N SER A 146 3.22 -10.32 -15.32
CA SER A 146 3.71 -9.09 -15.95
C SER A 146 5.22 -9.20 -16.19
N SER A 147 5.65 -8.96 -17.42
CA SER A 147 7.04 -8.70 -17.75
C SER A 147 7.36 -7.26 -17.38
N PHE A 148 8.17 -7.06 -16.35
CA PHE A 148 8.68 -5.73 -16.02
C PHE A 148 9.76 -5.37 -17.04
N VAL A 149 9.53 -4.33 -17.84
CA VAL A 149 10.58 -3.71 -18.66
C VAL A 149 11.25 -2.68 -17.76
N PHE A 150 12.38 -3.06 -17.18
CA PHE A 150 13.25 -2.17 -16.41
C PHE A 150 13.81 -1.11 -17.37
N ALA A 151 13.14 0.04 -17.46
CA ALA A 151 13.66 1.19 -18.18
C ALA A 151 14.74 1.85 -17.31
N ASN A 152 16.01 1.63 -17.68
CA ASN A 152 17.17 2.45 -17.35
C ASN A 152 17.09 3.26 -16.04
N GLU A 153 17.20 2.59 -14.91
CA GLU A 153 18.29 2.74 -13.96
C GLU A 153 18.06 1.70 -12.88
N SER A 154 19.13 0.98 -12.61
CA SER A 154 19.29 0.01 -11.54
C SER A 154 18.38 0.31 -10.34
N LEU A 155 17.45 -0.59 -10.02
CA LEU A 155 17.23 -0.93 -8.61
C LEU A 155 18.53 -1.60 -8.15
N SER A 156 19.55 -0.77 -7.96
CA SER A 156 20.73 -1.15 -7.22
C SER A 156 20.25 -1.32 -5.79
N PHE A 157 19.92 -2.57 -5.44
CA PHE A 157 20.14 -3.03 -4.07
C PHE A 157 21.66 -2.93 -3.82
N ASN A 158 22.15 -1.69 -3.63
CA ASN A 158 23.52 -1.43 -3.23
C ASN A 158 23.66 -1.94 -1.79
N GLU A 159 24.29 -3.11 -1.66
CA GLU A 159 25.51 -3.33 -0.87
C GLU A 159 25.83 -2.35 0.29
N SER A 160 24.86 -2.05 1.15
CA SER A 160 25.13 -1.53 2.51
C SER A 160 23.94 -1.71 3.47
N LEU A 161 23.18 -2.79 3.31
CA LEU A 161 22.45 -3.34 4.44
C LEU A 161 23.23 -4.55 4.92
N SER A 162 24.02 -4.34 5.97
CA SER A 162 24.31 -5.41 6.93
C SER A 162 22.96 -5.88 7.47
N PHE A 163 22.30 -6.77 6.72
CA PHE A 163 21.02 -7.37 7.06
C PHE A 163 21.27 -8.32 8.23
N ASN A 164 21.15 -7.75 9.43
CA ASN A 164 20.76 -8.54 10.58
C ASN A 164 19.43 -9.21 10.24
N GLU A 165 19.32 -10.45 10.70
CA GLU A 165 18.25 -11.39 10.48
C GLU A 165 16.86 -10.76 10.39
N SER A 166 16.01 -11.37 9.56
CA SER A 166 14.60 -11.07 9.29
C SER A 166 14.37 -9.95 8.27
N LEU A 167 13.87 -10.34 7.09
CA LEU A 167 12.71 -9.76 6.39
C LEU A 167 12.48 -10.50 5.04
N PRO A 168 11.23 -10.51 4.54
CA PRO A 168 10.64 -11.56 3.72
C PRO A 168 10.69 -11.13 2.28
N SER A 169 11.20 -12.02 1.45
CA SER A 169 11.80 -11.54 0.24
C SER A 169 10.91 -11.83 -0.98
N ILE A 170 10.97 -10.85 -1.89
CA ILE A 170 10.11 -10.62 -3.05
C ILE A 170 10.26 -11.75 -4.11
N LEU A 171 9.15 -12.09 -4.77
CA LEU A 171 8.91 -13.14 -5.78
C LEU A 171 9.77 -12.95 -7.04
N ASN A 172 10.25 -14.03 -7.68
CA ASN A 172 10.76 -13.98 -9.06
C ASN A 172 10.82 -15.41 -9.66
N VAL A 173 10.12 -15.59 -10.80
CA VAL A 173 10.13 -16.72 -11.76
C VAL A 173 11.51 -17.07 -12.36
#